data_AF-A0A529FIQ9-F1
#
_entry.id   AF-A0A529FIQ9-F1
#
_cell.length_a   1.000
_cell.length_b   1.000
_cell.length_c   1.000
_cell.angle_alpha   90.00
_cell.angle_beta   90.00
_cell.angle_gamma   90.00
#
_symmetry.space_group_name_H-M   'P 1'
#
loop_
_entity.id
_entity.type
_entity.pdbx_description
1 polymer ?
#
loop_
_entity_poly.entity_id
_entity_poly.type
_entity_poly.pdbx_seq_one_letter_code
_entity_poly.pdbx_strand_id
1 'polypeptide(L)'
;MISRRTVLGLMASAFLPNTSSAGDLEPEFLQPRLQAGALPALAERLPKRPRALNLAAIGRQPGQYGGTLRTIIGSQKDIRLMTIYGYARLVGYDEKLNPQP
;
A
#
# COMPACT_ATOMS: atom_id res chain seq x y z
N MET A 1 -6.84 -45.52 -16.16
CA MET A 1 -5.94 -45.25 -17.32
C MET A 1 -5.99 -43.76 -17.61
N ILE A 2 -4.88 -43.04 -17.41
CA ILE A 2 -4.82 -41.59 -17.67
C ILE A 2 -4.70 -41.41 -19.18
N SER A 3 -5.66 -40.71 -19.80
CA SER A 3 -5.68 -40.46 -21.24
C SER A 3 -4.76 -39.30 -21.61
N ARG A 4 -4.16 -39.31 -22.81
CA ARG A 4 -3.37 -38.19 -23.35
C ARG A 4 -4.12 -36.85 -23.27
N ARG A 5 -5.45 -36.87 -23.37
CA ARG A 5 -6.31 -35.69 -23.22
C ARG A 5 -6.30 -35.14 -21.79
N THR A 6 -6.27 -36.02 -20.79
CA THR A 6 -6.18 -35.66 -19.37
C THR A 6 -4.80 -35.07 -19.05
N VAL A 7 -3.73 -35.61 -19.64
CA VAL A 7 -2.36 -35.08 -19.48
C VAL A 7 -2.22 -33.69 -20.13
N LEU A 8 -2.74 -33.52 -21.34
CA LEU A 8 -2.71 -32.22 -22.03
C LEU A 8 -3.54 -31.15 -21.31
N GLY A 9 -4.70 -31.52 -20.76
CA GLY A 9 -5.51 -30.61 -19.93
C GLY A 9 -4.80 -30.17 -18.66
N LEU A 10 -4.09 -31.08 -17.98
CA LEU A 10 -3.31 -30.79 -16.78
C LEU A 10 -2.07 -29.91 -17.08
N MET A 11 -1.41 -30.14 -18.22
CA MET A 11 -0.32 -29.26 -18.67
C MET A 11 -0.82 -27.86 -19.05
N ALA A 12 -2.00 -27.74 -19.66
CA ALA A 12 -2.56 -26.45 -20.03
C ALA A 12 -2.89 -25.58 -18.80
N SER A 13 -3.34 -26.18 -17.68
CA SER A 13 -3.57 -25.43 -16.43
C SER A 13 -2.30 -24.87 -15.78
N ALA A 14 -1.12 -25.41 -16.08
CA ALA A 14 0.15 -24.92 -15.53
C ALA A 14 0.66 -23.64 -16.23
N PHE A 15 0.07 -23.28 -17.37
CA PHE A 15 0.42 -22.06 -18.13
C PHE A 15 -0.60 -20.93 -17.96
N LEU A 16 -1.58 -21.06 -17.06
CA LEU A 16 -2.41 -19.92 -16.70
C LEU A 16 -1.49 -18.85 -16.09
N PRO A 17 -1.42 -17.64 -16.68
CA PRO A 17 -0.68 -16.55 -16.07
C PRO A 17 -1.32 -16.30 -14.71
N ASN A 18 -0.54 -16.53 -13.65
CA ASN A 18 -0.87 -15.98 -12.35
C ASN A 18 -0.80 -14.47 -12.57
N THR A 19 -1.94 -13.83 -12.80
CA THR A 19 -2.02 -12.38 -12.76
C THR A 19 -1.70 -12.02 -11.34
N SER A 20 -0.43 -11.71 -11.07
CA SER A 20 -0.02 -11.02 -9.86
C SER A 20 -0.73 -9.68 -9.91
N SER A 21 -1.93 -9.64 -9.34
CA SER A 21 -2.46 -8.40 -8.82
C SER A 21 -1.37 -7.89 -7.88
N ALA A 22 -1.01 -6.61 -7.98
CA ALA A 22 -0.31 -5.98 -6.88
C ALA A 22 -1.23 -6.21 -5.68
N GLY A 23 -0.94 -7.23 -4.88
CA GLY A 23 -1.83 -7.68 -3.83
C GLY A 23 -2.19 -6.46 -3.01
N ASP A 24 -3.48 -6.28 -2.72
CA ASP A 24 -3.97 -5.20 -1.89
C ASP A 24 -3.23 -5.29 -0.55
N LEU A 25 -2.09 -4.59 -0.47
CA LEU A 25 -1.25 -4.54 0.71
C LEU A 25 -2.02 -3.68 1.68
N GLU A 26 -2.87 -4.35 2.44
CA GLU A 26 -3.75 -3.78 3.45
C GLU A 26 -3.13 -3.97 4.83
N PRO A 27 -3.16 -2.94 5.68
CA PRO A 27 -2.80 -3.09 7.08
C PRO A 27 -3.63 -4.18 7.78
N GLU A 28 -2.99 -5.00 8.59
CA GLU A 28 -3.66 -6.06 9.36
C GLU A 28 -4.82 -5.53 10.22
N PHE A 29 -4.67 -4.32 10.78
CA PHE A 29 -5.71 -3.71 11.61
C PHE A 29 -7.02 -3.40 10.85
N LEU A 30 -7.00 -3.36 9.51
CA LEU A 30 -8.20 -3.18 8.69
C LEU A 30 -8.93 -4.49 8.36
N GLN A 31 -8.29 -5.64 8.54
CA GLN A 31 -8.83 -6.96 8.19
C GLN A 31 -10.24 -7.23 8.77
N PRO A 32 -10.52 -6.95 10.06
CA PRO A 32 -11.86 -7.20 10.61
C PRO A 32 -12.96 -6.40 9.91
N ARG A 33 -12.65 -5.17 9.47
CA ARG A 33 -13.61 -4.31 8.77
C ARG A 33 -13.85 -4.73 7.33
N LEU A 34 -12.79 -5.17 6.65
CA LEU A 34 -12.87 -5.73 5.30
C LEU A 34 -13.73 -7.01 5.31
N GLN A 35 -13.47 -7.92 6.25
CA GLN A 35 -14.23 -9.17 6.40
C GLN A 35 -15.70 -8.92 6.76
N ALA A 36 -15.97 -7.89 7.57
CA ALA A 36 -17.34 -7.48 7.91
C ALA A 36 -18.07 -6.74 6.77
N GLY A 37 -17.41 -6.47 5.63
CA GLY A 37 -17.97 -5.66 4.55
C GLY A 37 -18.20 -4.19 4.90
N ALA A 38 -17.66 -3.73 6.03
CA ALA A 38 -17.78 -2.34 6.50
C ALA A 38 -16.80 -1.39 5.80
N LEU A 39 -15.87 -1.93 5.01
CA LEU A 39 -14.86 -1.19 4.29
C LEU A 39 -14.72 -1.76 2.86
N PRO A 40 -14.81 -0.92 1.81
CA PRO A 40 -14.57 -1.35 0.43
C PRO A 40 -13.13 -1.84 0.21
N ALA A 41 -12.92 -2.61 -0.85
CA ALA A 41 -11.59 -3.05 -1.25
C ALA A 41 -10.65 -1.87 -1.55
N LEU A 42 -9.32 -2.06 -1.43
CA LEU A 42 -8.33 -1.00 -1.62
C LEU A 42 -8.51 -0.25 -2.95
N ALA A 43 -8.67 -1.01 -4.04
CA ALA A 43 -8.81 -0.48 -5.39
C ALA A 43 -9.99 0.48 -5.55
N GLU A 44 -11.05 0.30 -4.76
CA GLU A 44 -12.24 1.17 -4.77
C GLU A 44 -12.06 2.42 -3.90
N ARG A 45 -11.14 2.36 -2.91
CA ARG A 45 -10.85 3.47 -2.01
C ARG A 45 -9.79 4.42 -2.56
N LEU A 46 -8.87 3.92 -3.37
CA LEU A 46 -7.82 4.73 -3.97
C LEU A 46 -8.37 5.62 -5.10
N PRO A 47 -7.81 6.83 -5.29
CA PRO A 47 -8.12 7.62 -6.47
C PRO A 47 -7.61 6.92 -7.73
N LYS A 48 -8.20 7.25 -8.89
CA LYS A 48 -7.81 6.69 -10.20
C LYS A 48 -6.31 6.82 -10.52
N ARG A 49 -5.67 7.86 -9.99
CA ARG A 49 -4.23 8.14 -10.15
C ARG A 49 -3.63 8.44 -8.77
N PRO A 50 -3.24 7.43 -8.00
CA PRO A 50 -2.59 7.64 -6.72
C PRO A 50 -1.16 8.16 -6.94
N ARG A 51 -0.64 8.91 -5.96
CA ARG A 51 0.77 9.28 -5.92
C ARG A 51 1.60 8.05 -5.57
N ALA A 52 2.41 7.58 -6.52
CA ALA A 52 3.34 6.48 -6.32
C ALA A 52 4.75 7.03 -6.07
N LEU A 53 5.40 6.57 -4.99
CA LEU A 53 6.75 6.99 -4.64
C LEU A 53 7.76 5.90 -5.01
N ASN A 54 8.76 6.24 -5.83
CA ASN A 54 9.87 5.35 -6.11
C ASN A 54 10.91 5.43 -4.99
N LEU A 55 10.78 4.56 -3.99
CA LEU A 55 11.68 4.51 -2.84
C LEU A 55 13.12 4.12 -3.23
N ALA A 56 13.28 3.23 -4.22
CA ALA A 56 14.60 2.79 -4.67
C ALA A 56 15.40 3.94 -5.30
N ALA A 57 14.73 4.83 -6.05
CA ALA A 57 15.37 6.02 -6.64
C ALA A 57 15.92 7.00 -5.59
N ILE A 58 15.41 6.95 -4.35
CA ILE A 58 15.90 7.75 -3.22
C ILE A 58 16.71 6.92 -2.20
N GLY A 59 17.19 5.73 -2.60
CA GLY A 59 18.03 4.88 -1.74
C GLY A 59 17.31 4.27 -0.54
N ARG A 60 15.98 4.14 -0.60
CA ARG A 60 15.14 3.59 0.48
C ARG A 60 14.47 2.28 0.06
N GLN A 61 13.99 1.54 1.06
CA GLN A 61 13.25 0.29 0.87
C GLN A 61 11.79 0.45 1.28
N PRO A 62 10.85 -0.31 0.69
CA PRO A 62 9.46 -0.38 1.14
C PRO A 62 9.37 -0.71 2.63
N GLY A 63 8.48 -0.01 3.33
CA GLY A 63 8.20 -0.25 4.75
C GLY A 63 7.23 -1.42 4.98
N GLN A 64 6.98 -1.70 6.26
CA GLN A 64 5.98 -2.67 6.71
C GLN A 64 4.89 -1.93 7.49
N TYR A 65 3.64 -2.37 7.39
CA TYR A 65 2.54 -1.78 8.15
C TYR A 65 2.62 -2.11 9.64
N GLY A 66 2.04 -1.23 10.46
CA GLY A 66 1.86 -1.44 11.89
C GLY A 66 2.86 -0.68 12.77
N GLY A 67 2.87 -1.05 14.05
CA GLY A 67 3.66 -0.41 15.09
C GLY A 67 2.99 0.82 15.71
N THR A 68 3.68 1.38 16.71
CA THR A 68 3.23 2.56 17.46
C THR A 68 4.36 3.57 17.54
N LEU A 69 4.15 4.77 16.99
CA LEU A 69 5.09 5.87 17.12
C LEU A 69 4.93 6.53 18.49
N ARG A 70 5.95 6.37 19.36
CA ARG A 70 6.04 7.09 20.64
C ARG A 70 7.05 8.21 20.51
N THR A 71 6.57 9.45 20.54
CA THR A 71 7.39 10.64 20.33
C THR A 71 7.41 11.52 21.57
N ILE A 72 8.57 12.10 21.87
CA ILE A 72 8.70 13.17 22.88
C ILE A 72 8.50 14.50 22.16
N ILE A 73 7.74 15.41 22.77
CA ILE A 73 7.58 16.79 22.31
C ILE A 73 8.18 17.74 23.34
N GLY A 74 8.72 18.88 22.89
CA GLY A 74 9.50 19.78 23.76
C GLY A 74 8.65 20.55 24.76
N SER A 75 7.45 20.98 24.36
CA SER A 75 6.52 21.74 25.20
C SER A 75 5.06 21.42 24.90
N GLN A 76 4.14 21.86 25.76
CA GLN A 76 2.71 21.73 25.51
C GLN A 76 2.28 22.45 24.21
N LYS A 77 2.93 23.56 23.85
CA LYS A 77 2.64 24.29 22.60
C LYS A 77 2.98 23.48 21.35
N ASP A 78 3.90 22.51 21.46
CA ASP A 78 4.29 21.65 20.34
C ASP A 78 3.29 20.54 20.05
N ILE A 79 2.18 20.46 20.79
CA ILE A 79 1.04 19.60 20.45
C ILE A 79 0.51 19.88 19.02
N ARG A 80 0.75 21.08 18.49
CA ARG A 80 0.49 21.46 17.08
C ARG A 80 1.15 20.52 16.05
N LEU A 81 2.21 19.81 16.44
CA LEU A 81 2.84 18.79 15.59
C LEU A 81 1.87 17.65 15.23
N MET A 82 0.90 17.34 16.10
CA MET A 82 -0.10 16.30 15.81
C MET A 82 -0.94 16.65 14.58
N THR A 83 -1.33 17.92 14.43
CA THR A 83 -2.02 18.39 13.23
C THR A 83 -1.13 18.34 12.01
N ILE A 84 0.16 18.66 12.15
CA ILE A 84 1.13 18.65 11.05
C ILE A 84 1.34 17.22 10.53
N TYR A 85 1.41 16.21 11.41
CA TYR A 85 1.57 14.81 11.01
C TYR A 85 0.35 14.25 10.28
N GLY A 86 -0.85 14.74 10.58
CA GLY A 86 -2.08 14.35 9.90
C GLY A 86 -2.39 15.14 8.62
N TYR A 87 -1.56 16.12 8.25
CA TYR A 87 -1.88 17.05 7.17
C TYR A 87 -1.43 16.54 5.79
N ALA A 88 -2.35 16.56 4.82
CA ALA A 88 -2.04 16.33 3.41
C ALA A 88 -1.80 17.66 2.68
N ARG A 89 -0.77 17.72 1.83
CA ARG A 89 -0.44 18.89 1.00
C ARG A 89 -0.83 18.64 -0.45
N LEU A 90 -1.29 19.68 -1.15
CA LEU A 90 -1.57 19.63 -2.59
C LEU A 90 -0.30 19.40 -3.44
N VAL A 91 0.82 19.97 -3.01
CA VAL A 91 2.13 19.86 -3.66
C VAL A 91 3.13 19.34 -2.64
N GLY A 92 3.86 18.28 -3.00
CA GLY A 92 4.97 17.75 -2.22
C GLY A 92 6.27 18.47 -2.54
N TYR A 93 7.30 18.25 -1.73
CA TYR A 93 8.66 18.72 -2.02
C TYR A 93 9.62 17.55 -1.91
N ASP A 94 10.67 17.55 -2.74
CA ASP A 94 11.81 16.63 -2.56
C ASP A 94 12.79 17.15 -1.50
N GLU A 95 13.89 16.41 -1.28
CA GLU A 95 14.92 16.77 -0.28
C GLU A 95 15.67 18.07 -0.60
N LYS A 96 15.57 18.56 -1.86
CA LYS A 96 16.16 19.82 -2.33
C LYS A 96 15.12 20.95 -2.40
N LEU A 97 13.92 20.72 -1.87
CA LEU A 97 12.79 21.66 -1.88
C LEU A 97 12.27 21.98 -3.29
N ASN A 98 12.48 21.11 -4.27
CA ASN A 98 11.80 21.25 -5.55
C ASN A 98 10.36 20.73 -5.44
N PRO A 99 9.38 21.40 -6.06
CA PRO A 99 7.99 20.95 -6.04
C PRO A 99 7.86 19.61 -6.77
N GLN A 100 7.07 18.72 -6.17
CA GLN A 100 6.76 17.39 -6.69
C GLN A 100 5.23 17.23 -6.77
N PRO A 101 4.71 16.60 -7.84
CA PRO A 101 3.30 16.25 -7.94
C PRO A 101 2.87 15.26 -6.84
#